data_AF-A0A1V6V8B8-F1
#
_entry.id   AF-A0A1V6V8B8-F1
#
_cell.length_a   1.000
_cell.length_b   1.000
_cell.length_c   1.000
_cell.angle_alpha   90.00
_cell.angle_beta   90.00
_cell.angle_gamma   90.00
#
_symmetry.space_group_name_H-M   'P 1'
#
loop_
_entity.id
_entity.type
_entity.pdbx_description
1 polymer ?
#
loop_
_entity_poly.entity_id
_entity_poly.type
_entity_poly.pdbx_seq_one_letter_code
_entity_poly.pdbx_strand_id
1 'polypeptide(L)'
;MPSATGNKRVRGVSVFRPFVFGSIAHPFDPENKPADCPPDHTHRWEIFVKGINGEDISYWLKKVQFKLHETYAHNVRSIEQPPFEVSETGWGEFEIQIKLYFVPESNEKPQTLWHSLKLHPYGPDAEGMKERRENVVSQNYEEIIFNEPVEPFYEILTGGSAASQPGKSKGKNTKQIGQGRTADIPMNDAPGNPYSRMTERKELDRMAEATQTVEQMIKEEKERLIEREKYLAELRESEGVPTNTKKR
;
A
#
# COMPACT_ATOMS: atom_id res chain seq x y z
N MET A 1 -38.94 15.32 18.03
CA MET A 1 -37.57 14.77 18.10
C MET A 1 -36.67 15.72 17.32
N PRO A 2 -35.71 16.42 17.94
CA PRO A 2 -34.77 17.27 17.20
C PRO A 2 -33.86 16.38 16.34
N SER A 3 -33.65 16.73 15.08
CA SER A 3 -32.81 15.97 14.16
C SER A 3 -31.36 16.00 14.64
N ALA A 4 -30.69 14.85 14.67
CA ALA A 4 -29.27 14.75 15.04
C ALA A 4 -28.43 15.70 14.20
N THR A 5 -27.84 16.70 14.85
CA THR A 5 -26.95 17.74 14.28
C THR A 5 -25.61 17.20 13.77
N GLY A 6 -25.42 15.88 13.67
CA GLY A 6 -24.10 15.24 13.48
C GLY A 6 -23.79 14.66 12.09
N ASN A 7 -24.73 14.70 11.12
CA ASN A 7 -24.56 13.98 9.85
C ASN A 7 -24.36 14.88 8.60
N LYS A 8 -24.14 16.19 8.78
CA LYS A 8 -23.89 17.07 7.64
C LYS A 8 -22.53 16.74 7.04
N ARG A 9 -22.52 16.39 5.75
CA ARG A 9 -21.31 16.10 4.98
C ARG A 9 -20.74 17.37 4.36
N VAL A 10 -19.41 17.48 4.35
CA VAL A 10 -18.68 18.58 3.73
C VAL A 10 -18.62 18.34 2.22
N ARG A 11 -19.57 18.92 1.48
CA ARG A 11 -19.71 18.68 0.03
C ARG A 11 -18.51 19.16 -0.77
N GLY A 12 -18.15 18.40 -1.81
CA GLY A 12 -17.06 18.75 -2.73
C GLY A 12 -15.66 18.71 -2.10
N VAL A 13 -15.51 18.15 -0.89
CA VAL A 13 -14.22 17.98 -0.22
C VAL A 13 -13.88 16.51 -0.14
N SER A 14 -12.64 16.19 -0.49
CA SER A 14 -12.06 14.86 -0.30
C SER A 14 -10.79 15.01 0.54
N VAL A 15 -10.62 14.13 1.52
CA VAL A 15 -9.46 14.12 2.42
C VAL A 15 -8.84 12.74 2.41
N PHE A 16 -7.58 12.64 2.03
CA PHE A 16 -6.84 11.39 2.01
C PHE A 16 -5.96 11.24 3.25
N ARG A 17 -5.75 10.01 3.75
CA ARG A 17 -4.85 9.70 4.86
C ARG A 17 -3.89 8.59 4.48
N PRO A 18 -2.59 8.90 4.34
CA PRO A 18 -1.62 7.92 3.89
C PRO A 18 -1.15 7.04 5.07
N PHE A 19 -0.89 5.78 4.78
CA PHE A 19 -0.40 4.81 5.75
C PHE A 19 0.37 3.68 5.03
N VAL A 20 1.01 2.83 5.82
CA VAL A 20 1.71 1.64 5.32
C VAL A 20 1.12 0.42 6.00
N PHE A 21 0.88 -0.62 5.21
CA PHE A 21 0.58 -1.94 5.73
C PHE A 21 1.53 -2.97 5.13
N GLY A 22 1.74 -4.08 5.81
CA GLY A 22 2.62 -5.12 5.30
C GLY A 22 3.11 -6.05 6.38
N SER A 23 4.12 -6.83 6.03
CA SER A 23 4.75 -7.79 6.92
C SER A 23 6.27 -7.72 6.91
N ILE A 24 6.87 -8.05 8.05
CA ILE A 24 8.30 -8.35 8.17
C ILE A 24 8.43 -9.81 8.58
N ALA A 25 9.27 -10.57 7.87
CA ALA A 25 9.61 -11.94 8.24
C ALA A 25 11.09 -12.04 8.63
N HIS A 26 11.32 -12.79 9.70
CA HIS A 26 12.62 -13.10 10.29
C HIS A 26 12.84 -14.61 10.19
N PRO A 27 13.75 -15.08 9.32
CA PRO A 27 14.08 -16.49 9.26
C PRO A 27 14.71 -16.94 10.59
N PHE A 28 14.30 -18.09 11.10
CA PHE A 28 14.92 -18.67 12.29
C PHE A 28 16.32 -19.20 11.98
N ASP A 29 17.14 -19.24 13.03
CA ASP A 29 18.38 -19.99 13.00
C ASP A 29 18.12 -21.46 13.29
N PRO A 30 18.45 -22.41 12.39
CA PRO A 30 18.34 -23.84 12.66
C PRO A 30 19.06 -24.30 13.93
N GLU A 31 20.14 -23.62 14.32
CA GLU A 31 20.91 -23.94 15.53
C GLU A 31 20.35 -23.29 16.80
N ASN A 32 19.57 -22.20 16.66
CA ASN A 32 19.09 -21.39 17.78
C ASN A 32 17.61 -21.03 17.61
N LYS A 33 16.78 -22.05 17.38
CA LYS A 33 15.33 -21.89 17.26
C LYS A 33 14.70 -21.75 18.66
N PRO A 34 13.76 -20.80 18.85
CA PRO A 34 13.03 -20.67 20.11
C PRO A 34 12.32 -21.97 20.50
N ALA A 35 12.48 -22.39 21.77
CA ALA A 35 11.96 -23.68 22.26
C ALA A 35 10.43 -23.73 22.37
N ASP A 36 9.78 -22.57 22.42
CA ASP A 36 8.33 -22.38 22.42
C ASP A 36 7.71 -22.45 21.02
N CYS A 37 8.52 -22.41 19.97
CA CYS A 37 8.06 -22.42 18.59
C CYS A 37 7.80 -23.85 18.09
N PRO A 38 6.67 -24.12 17.41
CA PRO A 38 6.39 -25.42 16.80
C PRO A 38 7.54 -25.91 15.90
N PRO A 39 7.89 -27.22 15.92
CA PRO A 39 9.09 -27.74 15.24
C PRO A 39 9.14 -27.48 13.73
N ASP A 40 8.00 -27.40 13.07
CA ASP A 40 7.84 -27.19 11.63
C ASP A 40 7.91 -25.71 11.20
N HIS A 41 7.78 -24.77 12.12
CA HIS A 41 7.85 -23.35 11.80
C HIS A 41 9.27 -22.89 11.46
N THR A 42 9.43 -22.10 10.39
CA THR A 42 10.75 -21.69 9.89
C THR A 42 11.01 -20.20 10.05
N HIS A 43 9.98 -19.39 10.25
CA HIS A 43 10.08 -17.93 10.39
C HIS A 43 9.26 -17.45 11.57
N ARG A 44 9.71 -16.35 12.18
CA ARG A 44 8.84 -15.42 12.90
C ARG A 44 8.43 -14.32 11.94
N TRP A 45 7.17 -13.95 11.92
CA TRP A 45 6.69 -12.87 11.07
C TRP A 45 5.77 -11.95 11.85
N GLU A 46 5.70 -10.70 11.40
CA GLU A 46 4.88 -9.65 11.96
C GLU A 46 4.10 -9.00 10.83
N ILE A 47 2.78 -8.87 10.98
CA ILE A 47 1.91 -8.08 10.08
C ILE A 47 1.53 -6.79 10.81
N PHE A 48 1.54 -5.66 10.10
CA PHE A 48 1.27 -4.35 10.71
C PHE A 48 0.45 -3.43 9.79
N VAL A 49 -0.18 -2.44 10.43
CA VAL A 49 -0.74 -1.21 9.82
C VAL A 49 -0.21 -0.04 10.62
N LYS A 50 0.54 0.87 9.99
CA LYS A 50 1.20 2.00 10.67
C LYS A 50 1.16 3.28 9.87
N GLY A 51 1.21 4.42 10.56
CA GLY A 51 1.41 5.70 9.92
C GLY A 51 2.80 5.83 9.31
N ILE A 52 2.90 6.71 8.33
CA ILE A 52 4.17 7.02 7.66
C ILE A 52 5.09 7.70 8.67
N ASN A 53 6.34 7.22 8.77
CA ASN A 53 7.32 7.71 9.74
C ASN A 53 6.82 7.68 11.20
N GLY A 54 5.92 6.77 11.54
CA GLY A 54 5.39 6.65 12.91
C GLY A 54 4.34 7.69 13.27
N GLU A 55 3.72 8.36 12.29
CA GLU A 55 2.56 9.22 12.54
C GLU A 55 1.44 8.43 13.26
N ASP A 56 0.81 9.08 14.23
CA ASP A 56 -0.36 8.52 14.89
C ASP A 56 -1.55 8.49 13.93
N ILE A 57 -2.03 7.30 13.60
CA ILE A 57 -3.21 7.09 12.74
C ILE A 57 -4.48 6.75 13.54
N SER A 58 -4.39 6.66 14.88
CA SER A 58 -5.51 6.25 15.74
C SER A 58 -6.67 7.26 15.77
N TYR A 59 -6.42 8.50 15.34
CA TYR A 59 -7.44 9.54 15.26
C TYR A 59 -8.49 9.32 14.16
N TRP A 60 -8.18 8.51 13.14
CA TRP A 60 -9.12 8.13 12.09
C TRP A 60 -9.33 6.61 12.00
N LEU A 61 -8.38 5.82 12.50
CA LEU A 61 -8.43 4.36 12.55
C LEU A 61 -8.72 3.87 13.97
N LYS A 62 -9.89 3.26 14.18
CA LYS A 62 -10.30 2.77 15.50
C LYS A 62 -9.78 1.39 15.82
N LYS A 63 -9.79 0.49 14.83
CA LYS A 63 -9.45 -0.92 15.02
C LYS A 63 -8.98 -1.53 13.71
N VAL A 64 -8.02 -2.44 13.80
CA VAL A 64 -7.60 -3.29 12.68
C VAL A 64 -7.92 -4.74 13.03
N GLN A 65 -8.50 -5.46 12.08
CA GLN A 65 -8.72 -6.89 12.20
C GLN A 65 -7.89 -7.61 11.14
N PHE A 66 -7.04 -8.53 11.59
CA PHE A 66 -6.25 -9.42 10.75
C PHE A 66 -6.92 -10.80 10.74
N LYS A 67 -7.34 -11.27 9.56
CA LYS A 67 -7.75 -12.66 9.38
C LYS A 67 -6.58 -13.43 8.76
N LEU A 68 -6.00 -14.28 9.59
CA LEU A 68 -4.93 -15.22 9.26
C LEU A 68 -5.50 -16.49 8.61
N HIS A 69 -4.60 -17.36 8.15
CA HIS A 69 -4.98 -18.68 7.65
C HIS A 69 -5.69 -19.51 8.73
N GLU A 70 -6.63 -20.38 8.32
CA GLU A 70 -7.51 -21.15 9.22
C GLU A 70 -6.78 -22.14 10.13
N THR A 71 -5.52 -22.46 9.82
CA THR A 71 -4.66 -23.30 10.66
C THR A 71 -4.20 -22.62 11.94
N TYR A 72 -4.24 -21.28 12.01
CA TYR A 72 -3.88 -20.55 13.23
C TYR A 72 -5.03 -20.58 14.24
N ALA A 73 -4.71 -20.84 15.50
CA ALA A 73 -5.66 -20.67 16.59
C ALA A 73 -6.10 -19.20 16.67
N HIS A 74 -7.40 -18.96 16.83
CA HIS A 74 -7.98 -17.62 16.78
C HIS A 74 -7.51 -16.83 15.55
N ASN A 75 -7.68 -17.41 14.36
CA ASN A 75 -7.23 -16.83 13.10
C ASN A 75 -7.78 -15.42 12.81
N VAL A 76 -8.83 -14.96 13.49
CA VAL A 76 -9.28 -13.56 13.44
C VAL A 76 -8.76 -12.81 14.67
N ARG A 77 -7.75 -11.96 14.48
CA ARG A 77 -7.13 -11.13 15.53
C ARG A 77 -7.60 -9.69 15.38
N SER A 78 -8.11 -9.08 16.45
CA SER A 78 -8.62 -7.70 16.42
C SER A 78 -7.81 -6.82 17.37
N ILE A 79 -7.19 -5.78 16.83
CA ILE A 79 -6.31 -4.84 17.56
C ILE A 79 -6.99 -3.48 17.61
N GLU A 80 -7.35 -3.02 18.81
CA GLU A 80 -8.15 -1.80 19.02
C GLU A 80 -7.32 -0.59 19.45
N GLN A 81 -6.02 -0.77 19.67
CA GLN A 81 -5.09 0.29 20.06
C GLN A 81 -3.76 0.11 19.33
N PRO A 82 -3.06 1.19 18.96
CA PRO A 82 -1.73 1.10 18.37
C PRO A 82 -0.72 0.52 19.38
N PRO A 83 0.31 -0.21 18.92
CA PRO A 83 0.60 -0.53 17.52
C PRO A 83 -0.37 -1.57 16.93
N PHE A 84 -0.84 -1.31 15.70
CA PHE A 84 -1.77 -2.21 15.01
C PHE A 84 -0.99 -3.34 14.32
N GLU A 85 -0.48 -4.27 15.10
CA GLU A 85 0.36 -5.36 14.62
C GLU A 85 0.01 -6.71 15.25
N VAL A 86 0.39 -7.79 14.57
CA VAL A 86 0.29 -9.18 15.06
C VAL A 86 1.59 -9.89 14.72
N SER A 87 2.21 -10.48 15.74
CA SER A 87 3.39 -11.32 15.60
C SER A 87 3.02 -12.79 15.76
N GLU A 88 3.49 -13.62 14.84
CA GLU A 88 3.26 -15.06 14.81
C GLU A 88 4.48 -15.79 14.26
N THR A 89 4.44 -17.12 14.26
CA THR A 89 5.47 -17.96 13.66
C THR A 89 4.83 -18.87 12.63
N GLY A 90 5.58 -19.28 11.61
CA GLY A 90 5.04 -20.15 10.56
C GLY A 90 6.08 -20.57 9.55
N TRP A 91 5.63 -21.34 8.57
CA TRP A 91 6.48 -21.87 7.49
C TRP A 91 5.99 -21.55 6.08
N GLY A 92 4.72 -21.14 5.93
CA GLY A 92 4.08 -20.92 4.64
C GLY A 92 3.69 -19.47 4.41
N GLU A 93 3.72 -19.07 3.13
CA GLU A 93 3.14 -17.82 2.64
C GLU A 93 1.63 -17.99 2.42
N PHE A 94 0.83 -16.99 2.80
CA PHE A 94 -0.61 -16.98 2.59
C PHE A 94 -1.14 -15.54 2.54
N GLU A 95 -2.38 -15.38 2.10
CA GLU A 95 -3.03 -14.08 2.03
C GLU A 95 -3.69 -13.74 3.39
N ILE A 96 -3.33 -12.58 3.95
CA ILE A 96 -3.90 -12.03 5.18
C ILE A 96 -4.93 -10.98 4.78
N GLN A 97 -6.17 -11.15 5.23
CA GLN A 97 -7.19 -10.11 5.08
C GLN A 97 -7.02 -9.09 6.20
N ILE A 98 -6.86 -7.82 5.85
CA ILE A 98 -6.70 -6.71 6.79
C ILE A 98 -7.94 -5.84 6.70
N LYS A 99 -8.74 -5.77 7.77
CA LYS A 99 -9.97 -4.99 7.81
C LYS A 99 -9.82 -3.80 8.75
N LEU A 100 -9.91 -2.60 8.17
CA LEU A 100 -9.79 -1.32 8.83
C LEU A 100 -11.17 -0.84 9.29
N TYR A 101 -11.32 -0.58 10.58
CA TYR A 101 -12.51 0.02 11.17
C TYR A 101 -12.20 1.46 11.55
N PHE A 102 -12.97 2.39 11.01
CA PHE A 102 -12.79 3.81 11.26
C PHE A 102 -13.43 4.24 12.58
N VAL A 103 -13.02 5.41 13.09
CA VAL A 103 -13.61 6.02 14.28
C VAL A 103 -15.12 6.23 14.09
N PRO A 104 -15.95 6.08 15.14
CA PRO A 104 -17.41 6.23 15.03
C PRO A 104 -17.85 7.54 14.37
N GLU A 105 -17.11 8.62 14.61
CA GLU A 105 -17.34 9.95 14.06
C GLU A 105 -17.27 9.98 12.54
N SER A 106 -16.53 9.06 11.90
CA SER A 106 -16.43 8.98 10.45
C SER A 106 -17.74 8.64 9.77
N ASN A 107 -18.58 7.83 10.42
CA ASN A 107 -19.74 7.19 9.80
C ASN A 107 -19.40 6.48 8.47
N GLU A 108 -18.16 5.99 8.34
CA GLU A 108 -17.67 5.28 7.18
C GLU A 108 -17.69 3.76 7.40
N LYS A 109 -17.91 3.02 6.32
CA LYS A 109 -17.91 1.55 6.36
C LYS A 109 -16.47 1.05 6.50
N PRO A 110 -16.24 -0.09 7.18
CA PRO A 110 -14.91 -0.70 7.23
C PRO A 110 -14.36 -0.99 5.83
N GLN A 111 -13.07 -0.75 5.63
CA GLN A 111 -12.36 -1.05 4.39
C GLN A 111 -11.51 -2.31 4.55
N THR A 112 -11.43 -3.12 3.50
CA THR A 112 -10.66 -4.37 3.49
C THR A 112 -9.51 -4.27 2.50
N LEU A 113 -8.33 -4.68 2.96
CA LEU A 113 -7.12 -4.86 2.17
C LEU A 113 -6.70 -6.33 2.23
N TRP A 114 -5.88 -6.74 1.26
CA TRP A 114 -5.34 -8.08 1.18
C TRP A 114 -3.82 -7.98 1.07
N HIS A 115 -3.13 -8.65 1.98
CA HIS A 115 -1.67 -8.67 2.03
C HIS A 115 -1.17 -10.09 1.82
N SER A 116 -0.32 -10.30 0.82
CA SER A 116 0.37 -11.58 0.65
C SER A 116 1.58 -11.64 1.59
N LEU A 117 1.52 -12.46 2.64
CA LEU A 117 2.64 -12.67 3.55
C LEU A 117 3.84 -13.22 2.76
N LYS A 118 4.97 -12.51 2.83
CA LYS A 118 6.24 -12.93 2.23
C LYS A 118 7.21 -13.39 3.29
N LEU A 119 7.67 -14.63 3.17
CA LEU A 119 8.67 -15.23 4.05
C LEU A 119 10.04 -15.32 3.37
N HIS A 120 10.05 -15.51 2.05
CA HIS A 120 11.29 -15.70 1.30
C HIS A 120 11.69 -14.46 0.50
N PRO A 121 13.00 -14.16 0.37
CA PRO A 121 13.49 -13.08 -0.47
C PRO A 121 13.03 -13.23 -1.93
N TYR A 122 12.88 -12.09 -2.61
CA TYR A 122 12.47 -12.03 -4.01
C TYR A 122 13.33 -11.02 -4.78
N GLY A 123 13.36 -11.15 -6.10
CA GLY A 123 14.15 -10.29 -6.98
C GLY A 123 15.52 -10.89 -7.35
N PRO A 124 16.37 -10.11 -8.05
CA PRO A 124 17.62 -10.62 -8.62
C PRO A 124 18.64 -11.17 -7.61
N ASP A 125 18.66 -10.66 -6.37
CA ASP A 125 19.57 -11.08 -5.28
C ASP A 125 18.90 -12.02 -4.25
N ALA A 126 17.80 -12.70 -4.63
CA ALA A 126 17.03 -13.50 -3.68
C ALA A 126 17.87 -14.61 -3.00
N GLU A 127 18.73 -15.32 -3.75
CA GLU A 127 19.59 -16.36 -3.18
C GLU A 127 20.64 -15.78 -2.23
N GLY A 128 21.24 -14.63 -2.56
CA GLY A 128 22.21 -13.97 -1.69
C GLY A 128 21.58 -13.50 -0.38
N MET A 129 20.38 -12.90 -0.44
CA MET A 129 19.62 -12.49 0.75
C MET A 129 19.26 -13.68 1.64
N LYS A 130 18.93 -14.82 1.02
CA LYS A 130 18.61 -16.06 1.73
C LYS A 130 19.83 -16.66 2.42
N GLU A 131 20.99 -16.69 1.75
CA GLU A 131 22.25 -17.12 2.36
C GLU A 131 22.65 -16.25 3.56
N ARG A 132 22.47 -14.93 3.43
CA ARG A 132 22.72 -13.95 4.50
C ARG A 132 21.63 -13.91 5.58
N ARG A 133 20.53 -14.67 5.39
CA ARG A 133 19.37 -14.73 6.30
C ARG A 133 18.81 -13.36 6.65
N GLU A 134 18.70 -12.52 5.63
CA GLU A 134 18.15 -11.18 5.79
C GLU A 134 16.65 -11.22 6.10
N ASN A 135 16.18 -10.20 6.82
CA ASN A 135 14.76 -10.02 7.04
C ASN A 135 14.06 -9.69 5.73
N VAL A 136 12.91 -10.32 5.50
CA VAL A 136 12.08 -10.04 4.33
C VAL A 136 11.04 -9.00 4.71
N VAL A 137 11.14 -7.82 4.12
CA VAL A 137 10.16 -6.73 4.31
C VAL A 137 9.28 -6.65 3.07
N SER A 138 7.99 -6.93 3.24
CA SER A 138 6.98 -6.77 2.19
C SER A 138 5.94 -5.79 2.71
N GLN A 139 6.01 -4.54 2.23
CA GLN A 139 5.11 -3.48 2.66
C GLN A 139 4.59 -2.69 1.46
N ASN A 140 3.42 -2.11 1.65
CA ASN A 140 2.65 -1.39 0.66
C ASN A 140 2.22 -0.03 1.24
N TYR A 141 2.41 1.01 0.43
CA TYR A 141 1.83 2.33 0.66
C TYR A 141 0.37 2.32 0.24
N GLU A 142 -0.49 2.97 1.03
CA GLU A 142 -1.91 3.08 0.73
C GLU A 142 -2.47 4.41 1.25
N GLU A 143 -3.54 4.88 0.63
CA GLU A 143 -4.25 6.09 1.03
C GLU A 143 -5.73 5.81 1.26
N ILE A 144 -6.23 6.07 2.47
CA ILE A 144 -7.67 6.07 2.69
C ILE A 144 -8.24 7.41 2.25
N ILE A 145 -9.16 7.38 1.29
CA ILE A 145 -9.85 8.57 0.79
C ILE A 145 -11.22 8.69 1.44
N PHE A 146 -11.41 9.75 2.23
CA PHE A 146 -12.69 10.11 2.81
C PHE A 146 -13.37 11.17 1.93
N ASN A 147 -14.33 10.73 1.12
CA ASN A 147 -15.10 11.60 0.24
C ASN A 147 -16.30 12.20 0.98
N GLU A 148 -16.40 13.53 0.94
CA GLU A 148 -17.42 14.31 1.64
C GLU A 148 -17.62 13.85 3.10
N PRO A 149 -16.55 13.90 3.92
CA PRO A 149 -16.63 13.44 5.31
C PRO A 149 -17.66 14.26 6.09
N VAL A 150 -18.25 13.67 7.13
CA VAL A 150 -19.12 14.42 8.03
C VAL A 150 -18.33 15.52 8.76
N GLU A 151 -18.96 16.65 9.04
CA GLU A 151 -18.31 17.83 9.63
C GLU A 151 -17.46 17.51 10.87
N PRO A 152 -17.94 16.74 11.88
CA PRO A 152 -17.12 16.39 13.04
C PRO A 152 -15.86 15.59 12.68
N PHE A 153 -15.98 14.67 11.73
CA PHE A 153 -14.85 13.86 11.27
C PHE A 153 -13.87 14.66 10.43
N TYR A 154 -14.37 15.60 9.62
CA TYR A 154 -13.53 16.53 8.88
C TYR A 154 -12.65 17.38 9.81
N GLU A 155 -13.21 17.85 10.93
CA GLU A 155 -12.44 18.57 11.96
C GLU A 155 -11.38 17.66 12.60
N ILE A 156 -11.73 16.41 12.92
CA ILE A 156 -10.77 15.41 13.41
C ILE A 156 -9.65 15.21 12.40
N LEU A 157 -9.98 15.02 11.12
CA LEU A 157 -8.98 14.81 10.08
C LEU A 157 -8.04 16.02 10.01
N THR A 158 -8.57 17.24 9.94
CA THR A 158 -7.79 18.47 9.72
C THR A 158 -7.14 19.06 10.97
N GLY A 159 -7.42 18.52 12.16
CA GLY A 159 -6.93 19.06 13.44
C GLY A 159 -7.70 20.27 13.95
N GLY A 160 -8.93 20.49 13.47
CA GLY A 160 -9.79 21.63 13.81
C GLY A 160 -9.35 22.93 13.13
N SER A 161 -10.14 23.99 13.33
CA SER A 161 -9.99 25.33 12.73
C SER A 161 -8.77 26.13 13.23
N ALA A 162 -7.57 25.55 13.13
CA ALA A 162 -6.29 26.26 13.08
C ALA A 162 -5.76 26.40 11.63
N ALA A 163 -6.37 25.71 10.66
CA ALA A 163 -5.98 25.74 9.25
C ALA A 163 -6.91 26.63 8.40
N SER A 164 -7.00 27.93 8.71
CA SER A 164 -7.35 28.95 7.70
C SER A 164 -7.21 30.39 8.22
N GLN A 165 -6.16 31.10 7.77
CA GLN A 165 -6.14 32.47 7.22
C GLN A 165 -4.72 33.09 7.33
N PRO A 166 -4.13 33.63 6.24
CA PRO A 166 -2.91 34.43 6.33
C PRO A 166 -3.24 35.85 6.84
N GLY A 167 -3.31 36.00 8.17
CA GLY A 167 -3.49 37.28 8.85
C GLY A 167 -2.18 37.79 9.46
N LYS A 168 -1.74 38.97 9.04
CA LYS A 168 -0.56 39.68 9.58
C LYS A 168 -0.69 39.93 11.10
N SER A 169 0.23 39.41 11.91
CA SER A 169 0.58 40.03 13.21
C SER A 169 1.99 39.66 13.68
N LYS A 170 2.81 40.68 13.94
CA LYS A 170 4.13 40.63 14.58
C LYS A 170 4.00 40.12 16.03
N GLY A 171 4.82 39.15 16.42
CA GLY A 171 5.04 38.80 17.83
C GLY A 171 6.02 37.64 18.01
N LYS A 172 7.22 37.93 18.52
CA LYS A 172 8.23 36.95 18.93
C LYS A 172 7.73 36.16 20.15
N ASN A 173 7.46 34.87 20.00
CA ASN A 173 7.74 33.88 21.03
C ASN A 173 7.76 32.47 20.44
N THR A 174 8.93 31.83 20.47
CA THR A 174 9.16 30.47 20.02
C THR A 174 8.50 29.49 21.00
N LYS A 175 7.27 29.08 20.70
CA LYS A 175 6.66 27.85 21.21
C LYS A 175 6.34 26.97 20.01
N GLN A 176 6.71 25.69 20.11
CA GLN A 176 6.50 24.65 19.10
C GLN A 176 5.11 24.76 18.48
N ILE A 177 5.10 25.10 17.19
CA ILE A 177 3.91 25.09 16.34
C ILE A 177 3.48 23.62 16.27
N GLY A 178 2.36 23.28 16.91
CA GLY A 178 1.71 21.99 16.68
C GLY A 178 1.43 21.87 15.20
N GLN A 179 2.15 20.99 14.51
CA GLN A 179 1.85 20.63 13.14
C GLN A 179 0.41 20.13 13.10
N GLY A 180 -0.45 20.78 12.31
CA GLY A 180 -1.76 20.23 12.00
C GLY A 180 -1.60 18.81 11.44
N ARG A 181 -2.64 17.98 11.59
CA ARG A 181 -2.69 16.62 11.03
C ARG A 181 -2.59 16.71 9.50
N THR A 182 -1.38 16.61 8.97
CA THR A 182 -1.11 16.71 7.54
C THR A 182 -1.15 15.34 6.89
N ALA A 183 -1.66 15.26 5.67
CA ALA A 183 -1.62 14.06 4.84
C ALA A 183 -0.35 14.00 3.98
N ASP A 184 0.56 14.97 4.15
CA ASP A 184 1.73 15.08 3.30
C ASP A 184 2.73 13.96 3.59
N ILE A 185 3.04 13.18 2.56
CA ILE A 185 4.19 12.29 2.62
C ILE A 185 5.49 13.11 2.79
N PRO A 186 6.48 12.56 3.52
CA PRO A 186 7.78 13.19 3.73
C PRO A 186 8.47 13.57 2.42
N MET A 187 9.27 14.65 2.45
CA MET A 187 10.06 15.03 1.29
C MET A 187 11.13 13.98 0.96
N ASN A 188 11.80 13.47 1.99
CA ASN A 188 12.89 12.50 1.88
C ASN A 188 12.51 11.18 2.54
N ASP A 189 13.12 10.10 2.06
CA ASP A 189 13.03 8.77 2.63
C ASP A 189 13.70 8.70 4.02
N ALA A 190 13.29 7.72 4.81
CA ALA A 190 13.81 7.49 6.15
C ALA A 190 14.21 6.02 6.33
N PRO A 191 15.11 5.69 7.27
CA PRO A 191 15.45 4.30 7.58
C PRO A 191 14.18 3.48 7.88
N GLY A 192 13.92 2.44 7.08
CA GLY A 192 12.75 1.57 7.23
C GLY A 192 11.46 2.05 6.54
N ASN A 193 11.46 3.25 5.96
CA ASN A 193 10.32 3.76 5.19
C ASN A 193 10.78 4.41 3.87
N PRO A 194 10.62 3.72 2.72
CA PRO A 194 11.01 4.25 1.42
C PRO A 194 9.98 5.24 0.84
N TYR A 195 8.82 5.45 1.47
CA TYR A 195 7.76 6.27 0.88
C TYR A 195 7.97 7.76 1.15
N SER A 196 8.33 8.49 0.10
CA SER A 196 8.61 9.93 0.12
C SER A 196 8.31 10.57 -1.23
N ARG A 197 8.20 11.91 -1.28
CA ARG A 197 8.01 12.64 -2.56
C ARG A 197 9.17 12.45 -3.52
N MET A 198 10.40 12.28 -3.00
CA MET A 198 11.56 12.03 -3.86
C MET A 198 11.52 10.62 -4.47
N THR A 199 11.15 9.61 -3.70
CA THR A 199 11.05 8.24 -4.21
C THR A 199 9.88 8.09 -5.17
N GLU A 200 8.75 8.75 -4.91
CA GLU A 200 7.63 8.86 -5.87
C GLU A 200 8.10 9.44 -7.22
N ARG A 201 8.83 10.56 -7.21
CA ARG A 201 9.38 11.15 -8.45
C ARG A 201 10.30 10.20 -9.21
N LYS A 202 11.19 9.51 -8.50
CA LYS A 202 12.09 8.52 -9.12
C LYS A 202 11.31 7.37 -9.77
N GLU A 203 10.25 6.88 -9.13
CA GLU A 203 9.40 5.85 -9.73
C GLU A 203 8.60 6.38 -10.92
N LEU A 204 8.12 7.63 -10.89
CA LEU A 204 7.46 8.26 -12.04
C LEU A 204 8.41 8.38 -13.24
N ASP A 205 9.65 8.82 -13.01
CA ASP A 205 10.68 8.91 -14.05
C ASP A 205 10.97 7.53 -14.66
N ARG A 206 11.16 6.51 -13.82
CA ARG A 206 11.34 5.12 -14.24
C ARG A 206 10.16 4.59 -15.06
N MET A 207 8.93 4.88 -14.65
CA MET A 207 7.71 4.47 -15.36
C MET A 207 7.58 5.18 -16.71
N ALA A 208 7.99 6.44 -16.79
CA ALA A 208 8.03 7.19 -18.05
C ALA A 208 9.04 6.58 -19.04
N GLU A 209 10.25 6.23 -18.57
CA GLU A 209 11.27 5.54 -19.38
C GLU A 209 10.78 4.17 -19.87
N ALA A 210 10.15 3.40 -18.99
CA ALA A 210 9.56 2.11 -19.36
C ALA A 210 8.45 2.26 -20.40
N THR A 211 7.60 3.29 -20.26
CA THR A 211 6.54 3.59 -21.24
C THR A 211 7.13 3.92 -22.60
N GLN A 212 8.16 4.77 -22.65
CA GLN A 212 8.86 5.11 -23.88
C GLN A 212 9.46 3.87 -24.56
N THR A 213 10.06 2.98 -23.77
CA THR A 213 10.62 1.72 -24.27
C THR A 213 9.53 0.84 -24.90
N VAL A 214 8.38 0.69 -24.23
CA VAL A 214 7.24 -0.07 -24.75
C VAL A 214 6.68 0.55 -26.03
N GLU A 215 6.56 1.88 -26.09
CA GLU A 215 6.12 2.58 -27.31
C GLU A 215 7.06 2.31 -28.48
N GLN A 216 8.37 2.30 -28.25
CA GLN A 216 9.35 1.92 -29.27
C GLN A 216 9.17 0.48 -29.72
N MET A 217 9.05 -0.47 -28.79
CA MET A 217 8.81 -1.88 -29.12
C MET A 217 7.53 -2.08 -29.94
N ILE A 218 6.45 -1.36 -29.58
CA ILE A 218 5.19 -1.39 -30.33
C ILE A 218 5.39 -0.87 -31.76
N LYS A 219 6.17 0.20 -31.93
CA LYS A 219 6.47 0.74 -33.25
C LYS A 219 7.24 -0.27 -34.12
N GLU A 220 8.30 -0.87 -33.57
CA GLU A 220 9.11 -1.87 -34.26
C GLU A 220 8.31 -3.14 -34.59
N GLU A 221 7.41 -3.58 -33.71
CA GLU A 221 6.54 -4.74 -33.98
C GLU A 221 5.50 -4.42 -35.06
N LYS A 222 4.96 -3.20 -35.10
CA LYS A 222 4.05 -2.76 -36.17
C LYS A 222 4.75 -2.73 -37.53
N GLU A 223 5.98 -2.25 -37.59
CA GLU A 223 6.78 -2.24 -38.82
C GLU A 223 7.06 -3.68 -39.30
N ARG A 224 7.48 -4.56 -38.39
CA ARG A 224 7.66 -6.00 -38.69
C ARG A 224 6.38 -6.69 -39.13
N LEU A 225 5.22 -6.32 -38.56
CA LEU A 225 3.93 -6.86 -38.97
C LEU A 225 3.62 -6.46 -40.43
N ILE A 226 3.81 -5.19 -40.79
CA ILE A 226 3.58 -4.68 -42.14
C ILE A 226 4.47 -5.40 -43.16
N GLU A 227 5.75 -5.61 -42.84
CA GLU A 227 6.67 -6.35 -43.72
C GLU A 227 6.25 -7.81 -43.90
N ARG A 228 5.85 -8.48 -42.81
CA ARG A 228 5.35 -9.87 -42.86
C ARG A 228 4.06 -9.99 -43.66
N GLU A 229 3.14 -9.03 -43.53
CA GLU A 229 1.91 -9.00 -44.31
C GLU A 229 2.18 -8.83 -45.81
N LYS A 230 3.14 -7.97 -46.18
CA LYS A 230 3.58 -7.81 -47.57
C LYS A 230 4.18 -9.11 -48.12
N TYR A 231 5.13 -9.69 -47.40
CA TYR A 231 5.76 -10.96 -47.80
C TYR A 231 4.75 -12.10 -47.93
N LEU A 232 3.80 -12.19 -47.00
CA LEU A 232 2.72 -13.18 -47.05
C LEU A 232 1.79 -12.96 -48.26
N ALA A 233 1.54 -11.71 -48.65
CA ALA A 233 0.76 -11.40 -49.85
C ALA A 233 1.49 -11.84 -51.13
N GLU A 234 2.79 -11.56 -51.23
CA GLU A 234 3.64 -12.01 -52.36
C GLU A 234 3.67 -13.53 -52.48
N LEU A 235 3.84 -14.24 -51.36
CA LEU A 235 3.85 -15.70 -51.37
C LEU A 235 2.50 -16.28 -51.82
N ARG A 236 1.39 -15.72 -51.34
CA ARG A 236 0.03 -16.13 -51.75
C ARG A 236 -0.21 -15.94 -53.25
N GLU A 237 0.30 -14.86 -53.83
CA GLU A 237 0.23 -14.61 -55.27
C GLU A 237 1.05 -15.65 -56.04
N SER A 238 2.28 -15.95 -55.59
CA SER A 238 3.16 -16.93 -56.23
C SER A 238 2.64 -18.38 -56.16
N GLU A 239 1.95 -18.75 -55.08
CA GLU A 239 1.41 -20.10 -54.85
C GLU A 239 -0.03 -20.27 -55.38
N GLY A 240 -0.64 -19.23 -55.95
CA GLY A 240 -1.98 -19.28 -56.53
C GLY A 240 -3.11 -19.51 -55.51
N VAL A 241 -2.87 -19.20 -54.23
CA VAL A 241 -3.85 -19.40 -53.15
C VAL A 241 -4.87 -18.24 -53.16
N PRO A 242 -6.17 -18.50 -53.37
CA PRO A 242 -7.17 -17.44 -53.45
C PRO A 242 -7.32 -16.67 -52.13
N THR A 243 -7.43 -15.34 -52.24
CA THR A 243 -7.57 -14.38 -51.15
C THR A 243 -8.96 -14.41 -50.52
N ASN A 244 -9.41 -15.55 -49.97
CA ASN A 244 -10.69 -15.55 -49.27
C ASN A 244 -10.75 -16.53 -48.10
N THR A 245 -10.60 -15.99 -46.90
CA THR A 245 -11.35 -16.46 -45.73
C THR A 245 -11.74 -15.24 -44.90
N LYS A 246 -12.78 -14.52 -45.33
CA LYS A 246 -13.58 -13.72 -44.39
C LYS A 246 -14.14 -14.70 -43.35
N LYS A 247 -13.58 -14.71 -42.13
CA LYS A 247 -14.23 -15.33 -40.98
C LYS A 247 -15.49 -14.55 -40.67
N ARG A 248 -16.61 -15.27 -40.69
CA ARG A 248 -17.92 -14.84 -40.22
C ARG A 248 -17.96 -14.85 -38.70
#